data_AF-A0A0S9PEA8-F1
#
_entry.id   AF-A0A0S9PEA8-F1
#
_cell.length_a   1.000
_cell.length_b   1.000
_cell.length_c   1.000
_cell.angle_alpha   90.00
_cell.angle_beta   90.00
_cell.angle_gamma   90.00
#
_symmetry.space_group_name_H-M   'P 1'
#
loop_
_entity.id
_entity.type
_entity.pdbx_description
1 polymer ?
#
loop_
_entity_poly.entity_id
_entity_poly.type
_entity_poly.pdbx_seq_one_letter_code
_entity_poly.pdbx_strand_id
1 'polypeptide(L)'
;MFNGLSFEKLLLVGVIAVFLLGPDKLPSYAAKLGRLVRTLRDYADGAKVRMKEEMGPEFDEVDWKKLDPRQYDPRRIIREALLDDAPAAAAPVVKPVSRPEPAYISRKKDAVQSDVPQDQSTPYDSEST
;
A
#
# COMPACT_ATOMS: atom_id res chain seq x y z
N MET A 1 0.85 -18.89 -4.65
CA MET A 1 1.40 -18.32 -3.39
C MET A 1 0.77 -16.95 -3.20
N PHE A 2 0.50 -16.52 -1.95
CA PHE A 2 -0.20 -15.28 -1.54
C PHE A 2 -1.72 -15.35 -1.34
N ASN A 3 -2.15 -16.01 -0.25
CA ASN A 3 -3.35 -15.61 0.49
C ASN A 3 -2.88 -15.08 1.87
N GLY A 4 -2.53 -13.80 1.92
CA GLY A 4 -1.98 -13.15 3.12
C GLY A 4 -2.99 -13.04 4.28
N LEU A 5 -4.29 -13.06 3.97
CA LEU A 5 -5.36 -12.78 4.90
C LEU A 5 -6.53 -13.78 4.73
N SER A 6 -6.28 -15.05 5.01
CA SER A 6 -7.35 -16.05 5.10
C SER A 6 -8.18 -15.83 6.37
N PHE A 7 -9.45 -16.26 6.37
CA PHE A 7 -10.32 -16.18 7.56
C PHE A 7 -9.69 -16.81 8.81
N GLU A 8 -9.04 -17.97 8.64
CA GLU A 8 -8.27 -18.64 9.69
C GLU A 8 -7.19 -17.73 10.30
N LYS A 9 -6.47 -16.96 9.47
CA LYS A 9 -5.42 -16.05 9.93
C LYS A 9 -6.01 -14.86 10.68
N LEU A 10 -7.16 -14.34 10.25
CA LEU A 10 -7.88 -13.30 10.99
C LEU A 10 -8.35 -13.79 12.36
N LEU A 11 -8.85 -15.02 12.44
CA LEU A 11 -9.22 -15.63 13.71
C LEU A 11 -7.99 -15.77 14.62
N LEU A 12 -6.87 -16.28 14.10
CA LEU A 12 -5.61 -16.39 14.85
C LEU A 12 -5.14 -15.04 15.38
N VAL A 13 -5.13 -14.00 14.54
CA VAL A 13 -4.78 -12.63 14.96
C VAL A 13 -5.75 -12.11 16.01
N GLY A 14 -7.05 -12.39 15.88
CA GLY A 14 -8.05 -12.04 16.88
C GLY A 14 -7.79 -12.68 18.24
N VAL A 15 -7.47 -13.98 18.26
CA VAL A 15 -7.11 -14.71 19.49
C VAL A 15 -5.84 -14.11 20.11
N ILE A 16 -4.80 -13.86 19.32
CA ILE A 16 -3.57 -13.21 19.78
C ILE A 16 -3.89 -11.83 20.39
N ALA A 17 -4.70 -11.02 19.71
CA ALA A 17 -5.10 -9.71 20.22
C ALA A 17 -5.86 -9.80 21.55
N VAL A 18 -6.73 -10.81 21.73
CA VAL A 18 -7.42 -11.10 23.00
C VAL A 18 -6.42 -11.40 24.11
N PHE A 19 -5.38 -12.19 23.84
CA PHE A 19 -4.35 -12.49 24.84
C PHE A 19 -3.49 -11.28 25.20
N LEU A 20 -3.10 -10.45 24.22
CA LEU A 20 -2.27 -9.27 24.50
C LEU A 20 -3.03 -8.16 25.23
N LEU A 21 -4.26 -7.86 24.82
CA LEU A 21 -5.05 -6.75 25.40
C LEU A 21 -5.90 -7.20 26.60
N GLY A 22 -6.21 -8.49 26.69
CA GLY A 22 -7.16 -9.08 27.63
C GLY A 22 -8.61 -9.10 27.08
N PRO A 23 -9.35 -10.21 27.27
CA PRO A 23 -10.73 -10.36 26.78
C PRO A 23 -11.69 -9.32 27.38
N ASP A 24 -11.46 -8.90 28.63
CA ASP A 24 -12.32 -7.93 29.31
C ASP A 24 -12.18 -6.50 28.77
N LYS A 25 -11.02 -6.15 28.19
CA LYS A 25 -10.75 -4.79 27.71
C LYS A 25 -11.11 -4.59 26.25
N LEU A 26 -11.02 -5.63 25.43
CA LEU A 26 -11.40 -5.58 24.01
C LEU A 26 -12.80 -4.99 23.73
N PRO A 27 -13.90 -5.43 24.38
CA PRO A 27 -15.22 -4.86 24.10
C PRO A 27 -15.29 -3.38 24.45
N SER A 28 -14.57 -2.94 25.49
CA SER A 28 -14.47 -1.52 25.84
C SER A 28 -13.75 -0.72 24.76
N TYR A 29 -12.63 -1.22 24.23
CA TYR A 29 -11.91 -0.55 23.13
C TYR A 29 -12.69 -0.56 21.81
N ALA A 30 -13.33 -1.68 21.46
CA ALA A 30 -14.19 -1.77 20.29
C ALA A 30 -15.35 -0.76 20.38
N ALA A 31 -15.97 -0.62 21.56
CA ALA A 31 -17.01 0.38 21.78
C ALA A 31 -16.49 1.82 21.62
N LYS A 32 -15.28 2.12 22.11
CA LYS A 32 -14.64 3.44 21.93
C LYS A 32 -14.35 3.73 20.46
N LEU A 33 -13.79 2.76 19.73
CA LEU A 33 -13.56 2.88 18.29
C LEU A 33 -14.87 3.09 17.53
N GLY A 34 -15.91 2.31 17.85
CA GLY A 34 -17.24 2.47 17.25
C GLY A 34 -17.83 3.86 17.47
N ARG A 35 -17.70 4.41 18.68
CA ARG A 35 -18.10 5.80 18.98
C ARG A 35 -17.29 6.80 18.17
N LEU A 36 -15.96 6.62 18.09
CA LEU A 36 -15.10 7.50 17.30
C LEU A 36 -15.49 7.49 15.82
N VAL A 37 -15.73 6.31 15.24
CA VAL A 37 -16.15 6.17 13.84
C VAL A 37 -17.52 6.81 13.61
N ARG A 38 -18.47 6.65 14.54
CA ARG A 38 -19.78 7.31 14.48
C ARG A 38 -19.62 8.82 14.48
N THR A 39 -18.86 9.35 15.42
CA THR A 39 -18.57 10.77 15.54
C THR A 39 -17.90 11.32 14.28
N LEU A 40 -16.87 10.64 13.76
CA LEU A 40 -16.21 11.03 12.50
C LEU A 40 -17.18 11.04 11.32
N ARG A 41 -18.08 10.06 11.23
CA ARG A 41 -19.12 10.02 10.21
C ARG A 41 -20.07 11.21 10.34
N ASP A 42 -20.56 11.48 11.54
CA ASP A 42 -21.49 12.58 11.80
C ASP A 42 -20.83 13.94 11.44
N TYR A 43 -19.53 14.10 11.73
CA TYR A 43 -18.74 15.27 11.31
C TYR A 43 -18.59 15.36 9.78
N ALA A 44 -18.31 14.25 9.10
CA ALA A 44 -18.17 14.21 7.65
C ALA A 44 -19.51 14.53 6.95
N ASP A 45 -20.61 13.98 7.46
CA ASP A 45 -21.97 14.25 6.95
C ASP A 45 -22.33 15.74 7.16
N GLY A 46 -22.03 16.31 8.33
CA GLY A 46 -22.26 17.74 8.60
C GLY A 46 -21.39 18.67 7.74
N ALA A 47 -20.14 18.31 7.48
CA ALA A 47 -19.27 19.05 6.56
C ALA A 47 -19.80 18.99 5.12
N LYS A 48 -20.31 17.83 4.68
CA LYS A 48 -20.92 17.66 3.35
C LYS A 48 -22.18 18.52 3.18
N VAL A 49 -23.01 18.64 4.21
CA VAL A 49 -24.20 19.53 4.19
C VAL A 49 -23.79 20.98 4.00
N ARG A 50 -22.86 21.50 4.82
CA ARG A 50 -22.39 22.88 4.69
C ARG A 50 -21.70 23.17 3.36
N MET A 51 -20.91 22.21 2.88
CA MET A 51 -20.24 22.31 1.58
C MET A 51 -21.24 22.38 0.42
N LYS A 52 -22.35 21.64 0.52
CA LYS A 52 -23.46 21.66 -0.44
C LYS A 52 -24.25 22.97 -0.41
N GLU A 53 -24.39 23.59 0.76
CA GLU A 53 -25.06 24.88 0.94
C GLU A 53 -24.25 26.05 0.36
N GLU A 54 -22.92 26.03 0.49
CA GLU A 54 -22.05 27.14 0.03
C GLU A 54 -21.60 27.04 -1.44
N MET A 55 -21.41 25.84 -1.99
CA MET A 55 -20.94 25.68 -3.38
C MET A 55 -22.07 25.50 -4.42
N GLY A 56 -23.33 25.46 -3.98
CA GLY A 56 -24.48 25.28 -4.85
C GLY A 56 -24.61 23.87 -5.45
N PRO A 57 -25.71 23.58 -6.17
CA PRO A 57 -26.03 22.24 -6.71
C PRO A 57 -25.00 21.67 -7.71
N GLU A 58 -24.00 22.46 -8.11
CA GLU A 58 -22.97 22.08 -9.08
C GLU A 58 -21.92 21.12 -8.46
N PHE A 59 -21.89 20.96 -7.13
CA PHE A 59 -20.99 20.02 -6.42
C PHE A 59 -21.60 18.63 -6.16
N ASP A 60 -22.82 18.37 -6.63
CA ASP A 60 -23.59 17.14 -6.33
C ASP A 60 -23.32 15.99 -7.32
N GLU A 61 -22.69 16.25 -8.47
CA GLU A 61 -22.58 15.25 -9.56
C GLU A 61 -21.24 14.51 -9.64
N VAL A 62 -20.12 15.09 -9.17
CA VAL A 62 -18.80 14.62 -9.65
C VAL A 62 -18.15 13.50 -8.83
N ASP A 63 -18.24 13.41 -7.50
CA ASP A 63 -17.32 12.49 -6.78
C ASP A 63 -17.84 11.68 -5.59
N TRP A 64 -19.04 11.90 -5.06
CA TRP A 64 -19.49 11.14 -3.88
C TRP A 64 -19.88 9.68 -4.19
N LYS A 65 -20.36 9.41 -5.41
CA LYS A 65 -20.80 8.07 -5.83
C LYS A 65 -19.63 7.14 -6.16
N LYS A 66 -18.45 7.69 -6.44
CA LYS A 66 -17.20 6.96 -6.68
C LYS A 66 -16.50 6.57 -5.37
N LEU A 67 -16.77 7.32 -4.29
CA LEU A 67 -16.18 7.11 -2.97
C LEU A 67 -17.02 6.21 -2.05
N ASP A 68 -18.21 5.76 -2.48
CA ASP A 68 -18.98 4.77 -1.74
C ASP A 68 -18.37 3.36 -1.98
N PRO A 69 -17.72 2.74 -0.97
CA PRO A 69 -17.02 1.48 -1.13
C PRO A 69 -17.96 0.32 -1.49
N ARG A 70 -19.28 0.47 -1.31
CA ARG A 70 -20.27 -0.55 -1.68
C ARG A 70 -20.84 -0.36 -3.08
N GLN A 71 -20.57 0.80 -3.71
CA GLN A 71 -21.07 1.14 -5.05
C GLN A 71 -19.94 1.33 -6.08
N TYR A 72 -18.78 0.73 -5.84
CA TYR A 72 -17.80 0.46 -6.90
C TYR A 72 -18.41 -0.59 -7.86
N ASP A 73 -19.24 -0.10 -8.78
CA ASP A 73 -19.94 -0.94 -9.74
C ASP A 73 -19.01 -1.19 -10.94
N PRO A 74 -18.40 -2.39 -11.07
CA PRO A 74 -17.40 -2.67 -12.09
C PRO A 74 -17.93 -2.48 -13.52
N ARG A 75 -19.26 -2.49 -13.68
CA ARG A 75 -19.94 -2.24 -14.96
C ARG A 75 -19.78 -0.80 -15.45
N ARG A 76 -19.57 0.17 -14.56
CA ARG A 76 -19.30 1.57 -14.95
C ARG A 76 -17.94 1.72 -15.61
N ILE A 77 -16.92 1.07 -15.07
CA ILE A 77 -15.54 1.11 -15.61
C ILE A 77 -15.50 0.48 -17.00
N ILE A 78 -16.24 -0.60 -17.22
CA ILE A 78 -16.34 -1.26 -18.53
C ILE A 78 -17.06 -0.38 -19.54
N ARG A 79 -18.13 0.32 -19.14
CA ARG A 79 -18.84 1.26 -20.01
C ARG A 79 -17.99 2.46 -20.37
N GLU A 80 -17.24 3.02 -19.41
CA GLU A 80 -16.27 4.07 -19.65
C GLU A 80 -15.19 3.60 -20.63
N ALA A 81 -14.67 2.37 -20.48
CA ALA A 81 -13.71 1.79 -21.42
C ALA A 81 -14.29 1.47 -22.82
N LEU A 82 -15.59 1.20 -22.94
CA LEU A 82 -16.25 0.95 -24.23
C LEU A 82 -16.73 2.22 -24.94
N LEU A 83 -17.06 3.29 -24.21
CA LEU A 83 -17.48 4.57 -24.81
C LEU A 83 -16.29 5.43 -25.25
N ASP A 84 -15.10 5.23 -24.66
CA ASP A 84 -13.90 6.01 -24.97
C ASP A 84 -13.01 5.36 -26.05
N ASP A 85 -13.41 4.21 -26.64
CA ASP A 85 -12.66 3.55 -27.71
C ASP A 85 -13.31 3.73 -29.10
N ALA A 86 -13.03 4.89 -29.69
CA ALA A 86 -12.94 5.09 -31.13
C ALA A 86 -11.81 6.10 -31.42
N PRO A 87 -10.85 5.79 -32.31
CA PRO A 87 -9.77 4.83 -32.11
C PRO A 87 -8.40 5.51 -32.14
N ALA A 88 -7.43 5.03 -31.35
CA ALA A 88 -6.01 5.12 -31.72
C ALA A 88 -5.20 4.07 -30.95
N ALA A 89 -4.76 3.07 -31.68
CA ALA A 89 -3.82 2.06 -31.24
C ALA A 89 -2.56 2.67 -30.60
N ALA A 90 -2.32 2.40 -29.32
CA ALA A 90 -0.98 2.41 -28.74
C ALA A 90 -0.97 1.53 -27.49
N ALA A 91 -0.54 0.28 -27.65
CA ALA A 91 -0.17 -0.57 -26.53
C ALA A 91 0.86 0.15 -25.64
N PRO A 92 0.69 0.19 -24.31
CA PRO A 92 1.69 0.82 -23.45
C PRO A 92 2.93 -0.09 -23.41
N VAL A 93 3.99 0.33 -24.11
CA VAL A 93 5.33 -0.22 -23.94
C VAL A 93 5.79 0.15 -22.53
N VAL A 94 5.66 -0.80 -21.60
CA VAL A 94 6.21 -0.68 -20.25
C VAL A 94 7.73 -0.74 -20.35
N LYS A 95 8.38 0.43 -20.33
CA LYS A 95 9.82 0.51 -20.11
C LYS A 95 10.11 0.11 -18.66
N PRO A 96 10.97 -0.88 -18.39
CA PRO A 96 11.30 -1.25 -17.01
C PRO A 96 12.01 -0.07 -16.33
N VAL A 97 11.43 0.40 -15.23
CA VAL A 97 12.07 1.35 -14.32
C VAL A 97 13.32 0.68 -13.75
N SER A 98 14.50 1.16 -14.14
CA SER A 98 15.77 0.78 -13.52
C SER A 98 15.69 1.12 -12.03
N ARG A 99 15.62 0.07 -11.20
CA ARG A 99 15.62 0.18 -9.74
C ARG A 99 16.96 0.78 -9.30
N PRO A 100 16.99 1.91 -8.56
CA PRO A 100 18.24 2.39 -8.00
C PRO A 100 18.74 1.39 -6.95
N GLU A 101 19.97 0.90 -7.13
CA GLU A 101 20.65 0.09 -6.12
C GLU A 101 20.75 0.88 -4.81
N PRO A 102 20.50 0.25 -3.66
CA PRO A 102 20.56 0.94 -2.39
C PRO A 102 22.02 1.26 -2.03
N ALA A 103 22.29 2.52 -1.69
CA ALA A 103 23.61 3.10 -1.45
C ALA A 103 24.48 2.41 -0.36
N TYR A 104 23.94 1.44 0.38
CA TYR A 104 24.69 0.66 1.36
C TYR A 104 25.63 -0.38 0.72
N ILE A 105 25.34 -0.85 -0.51
CA ILE A 105 26.20 -1.82 -1.22
C ILE A 105 27.48 -1.15 -1.73
N SER A 106 27.43 0.13 -2.13
CA SER A 106 28.59 0.83 -2.68
C SER A 106 29.65 1.10 -1.60
N ARG A 107 29.22 1.55 -0.41
CA ARG A 107 30.13 1.84 0.71
C ARG A 107 30.93 0.61 1.18
N LYS A 108 30.37 -0.59 1.04
CA LYS A 108 31.06 -1.83 1.42
C LYS A 108 32.14 -2.23 0.42
N LYS A 109 32.04 -1.83 -0.85
CA LYS A 109 33.08 -2.11 -1.86
C LYS A 109 34.29 -1.19 -1.66
N ASP A 110 34.06 0.08 -1.36
CA ASP A 110 35.12 1.07 -1.13
C ASP A 110 35.94 0.77 0.16
N ALA A 111 35.29 0.25 1.19
CA ALA A 111 35.93 -0.09 2.47
C ALA A 111 36.76 -1.39 2.43
N VAL A 112 36.56 -2.26 1.42
CA VAL A 112 37.32 -3.52 1.28
C VAL A 112 38.52 -3.32 0.34
N GLN A 113 38.49 -2.32 -0.54
CA GLN A 113 39.56 -2.04 -1.51
C GLN A 113 40.73 -1.23 -0.91
N SER A 114 40.54 -0.58 0.25
CA SER A 114 41.50 0.37 0.82
C SER A 114 42.54 -0.23 1.78
N ASP A 115 42.47 -1.55 2.05
CA ASP A 115 43.30 -2.19 3.08
C ASP A 115 44.08 -3.44 2.58
N VAL A 116 44.53 -3.40 1.32
CA VAL A 116 45.50 -4.38 0.79
C VAL A 116 46.80 -3.66 0.42
N PRO A 117 47.87 -3.76 1.22
CA PRO A 117 49.19 -3.28 0.84
C PRO A 117 49.69 -4.00 -0.41
N GLN A 118 49.94 -3.25 -1.49
CA GLN A 118 50.64 -3.71 -2.69
C GLN A 118 52.13 -3.93 -2.39
N ASP A 119 52.53 -5.05 -1.78
CA ASP A 119 53.91 -5.56 -1.93
C ASP A 119 54.11 -7.00 -1.42
N GLN A 120 53.21 -7.94 -1.74
CA GLN A 120 53.55 -9.36 -1.60
C GLN A 120 53.00 -10.15 -2.79
N SER A 121 53.87 -10.36 -3.77
CA SER A 121 53.77 -11.51 -4.66
C SER A 121 53.84 -12.78 -3.81
N THR A 122 52.71 -13.46 -3.59
CA THR A 122 52.74 -14.79 -3.00
C THR A 122 53.39 -15.75 -4.00
N PRO A 123 54.51 -16.42 -3.65
CA PRO A 123 55.17 -17.36 -4.55
C PRO A 123 54.22 -18.51 -4.92
N TYR A 124 54.14 -18.85 -6.20
CA TYR A 124 53.51 -20.08 -6.66
C TYR A 124 54.30 -21.27 -6.12
N ASP A 125 53.65 -22.14 -5.34
CA ASP A 125 54.17 -23.44 -4.92
C ASP A 125 53.99 -24.44 -6.08
N SER A 126 55.10 -24.95 -6.62
CA SER A 126 55.12 -25.84 -7.78
C SER A 126 55.24 -27.32 -7.42
N GLU A 127 55.07 -27.73 -6.15
CA GLU A 127 55.15 -29.13 -5.73
C GLU A 127 53.81 -29.73 -5.25
N SER A 128 52.78 -29.71 -6.10
CA SER A 128 51.64 -30.62 -5.92
C SER A 128 51.27 -31.24 -7.26
N THR A 129 51.93 -32.36 -7.55
CA THR A 129 51.52 -33.41 -8.50
C THR A 129 50.62 -34.40 -7.78
#